data_AF-A0A2B7YH76-F1
#
_entry.id   AF-A0A2B7YH76-F1
#
_cell.length_a   1.000
_cell.length_b   1.000
_cell.length_c   1.000
_cell.angle_alpha   90.00
_cell.angle_beta   90.00
_cell.angle_gamma   90.00
#
_symmetry.space_group_name_H-M   'P 1'
#
loop_
_entity.id
_entity.type
_entity.pdbx_description
1 polymer ?
#
loop_
_entity_poly.entity_id
_entity_poly.type
_entity_poly.pdbx_seq_one_letter_code
_entity_poly.pdbx_strand_id
1 'polypeptide(L)'
;MEDFFISAKNGIAMIWTGWISVLVWALGGFDLSVRVLVFLMLIDYATGVWVGYITKTVNSARAYRGISKKVFILIIVSCSTVIEQLVPNVGIRNLVIIFYVATEFLSVIENASKLGLPIPEKLKIALEQCKGDKCNSKCTDDKNIKPEKLKEEDFDKEIK
;
A
#
# COMPACT_ATOMS: atom_id res chain seq x y z
N MET A 1 -44.95 -5.85 -15.45
CA MET A 1 -43.65 -5.15 -15.38
C MET A 1 -42.89 -5.50 -14.11
N GLU A 2 -43.54 -5.61 -12.96
CA GLU A 2 -42.90 -5.94 -11.67
C GLU A 2 -42.17 -7.30 -11.68
N ASP A 3 -42.76 -8.35 -12.27
CA ASP A 3 -42.13 -9.67 -12.39
C ASP A 3 -40.83 -9.66 -13.22
N PHE A 4 -40.77 -8.79 -14.25
CA PHE A 4 -39.57 -8.61 -15.06
C PHE A 4 -38.45 -7.96 -14.24
N PHE A 5 -38.76 -6.95 -13.43
CA PHE A 5 -37.78 -6.34 -12.52
C PHE A 5 -37.30 -7.31 -11.44
N ILE A 6 -38.20 -8.16 -10.90
CA ILE A 6 -37.85 -9.17 -9.90
C ILE A 6 -36.93 -10.24 -10.52
N SER A 7 -37.27 -10.75 -11.72
CA SER A 7 -36.44 -11.72 -12.43
C SER A 7 -35.07 -11.14 -12.80
N ALA A 8 -35.02 -9.89 -13.26
CA ALA A 8 -33.76 -9.21 -13.56
C ALA A 8 -32.90 -9.00 -12.30
N LYS A 9 -33.51 -8.58 -11.19
CA LYS A 9 -32.82 -8.41 -9.89
C LYS A 9 -32.23 -9.72 -9.40
N ASN A 10 -32.98 -10.81 -9.49
CA ASN A 10 -32.50 -12.13 -9.07
C ASN A 10 -31.39 -12.65 -9.99
N GLY A 11 -31.49 -12.42 -11.31
CA GLY A 11 -30.42 -12.75 -12.26
C GLY A 11 -29.11 -12.03 -11.96
N ILE A 12 -29.16 -10.72 -11.71
CA ILE A 12 -27.98 -9.92 -11.34
C ILE A 12 -27.42 -10.38 -10.00
N ALA A 13 -28.29 -10.66 -9.01
CA ALA A 13 -27.87 -11.14 -7.71
C ALA A 13 -27.12 -12.47 -7.80
N MET A 14 -27.61 -13.45 -8.58
CA MET A 14 -26.96 -14.76 -8.76
C MET A 14 -25.56 -14.63 -9.36
N ILE A 15 -25.41 -13.81 -10.40
CA ILE A 15 -24.11 -13.55 -11.02
C ILE A 15 -23.17 -12.94 -9.97
N TRP A 16 -23.61 -11.87 -9.29
CA TRP A 16 -22.82 -11.18 -8.29
C TRP A 16 -22.38 -12.09 -7.13
N THR A 17 -23.30 -12.88 -6.58
CA THR A 17 -23.00 -13.82 -5.50
C THR A 17 -22.06 -14.93 -5.95
N GLY A 18 -22.23 -15.45 -7.17
CA GLY A 18 -21.36 -16.49 -7.72
C GLY A 18 -19.90 -16.02 -7.84
N TRP A 19 -19.68 -14.82 -8.38
CA TRP A 19 -18.35 -14.23 -8.48
C TRP A 19 -17.70 -14.03 -7.10
N ILE A 20 -18.45 -13.53 -6.12
CA ILE A 20 -17.95 -13.36 -4.75
C ILE A 20 -17.60 -14.70 -4.10
N SER A 21 -18.43 -15.71 -4.28
CA SER A 21 -18.16 -17.05 -3.74
C SER A 21 -16.87 -17.64 -4.31
N VAL A 22 -16.63 -17.51 -5.62
CA VAL A 22 -15.38 -17.97 -6.26
C VAL A 22 -14.16 -17.21 -5.71
N LEU A 23 -14.28 -15.89 -5.52
CA LEU A 23 -13.20 -15.07 -4.95
C LEU A 23 -12.87 -15.48 -3.51
N VAL A 24 -13.89 -15.66 -2.66
CA VAL A 24 -13.68 -16.09 -1.26
C VAL A 24 -13.05 -17.47 -1.18
N TRP A 25 -13.44 -18.38 -2.09
CA TRP A 25 -12.82 -19.69 -2.20
C TRP A 25 -11.35 -19.60 -2.63
N ALA A 26 -11.02 -18.77 -3.62
CA ALA A 26 -9.64 -18.58 -4.10
C ALA A 26 -8.71 -17.99 -3.01
N LEU A 27 -9.25 -17.10 -2.17
CA LEU A 27 -8.54 -16.53 -1.02
C LEU A 27 -8.40 -17.52 0.15
N GLY A 28 -8.88 -18.76 0.02
CA GLY A 28 -8.73 -19.81 1.03
C GLY A 28 -9.62 -19.59 2.27
N GLY A 29 -10.70 -18.83 2.14
CA GLY A 29 -11.68 -18.55 3.19
C GLY A 29 -11.86 -17.06 3.52
N PHE A 30 -12.81 -16.76 4.41
CA PHE A 30 -13.10 -15.41 4.89
C PHE A 30 -12.74 -15.25 6.37
N ASP A 31 -11.44 -15.32 6.66
CA ASP A 31 -10.90 -15.12 8.00
C ASP A 31 -10.65 -13.64 8.33
N LEU A 32 -10.19 -13.38 9.56
CA LEU A 32 -9.94 -12.02 10.04
C LEU A 32 -8.92 -11.27 9.18
N SER A 33 -7.87 -11.94 8.72
CA SER A 33 -6.80 -11.32 7.92
C SER A 33 -7.33 -10.87 6.56
N VAL A 34 -8.10 -11.73 5.89
CA VAL A 34 -8.76 -11.38 4.62
C VAL A 34 -9.78 -10.24 4.82
N ARG A 35 -10.54 -10.27 5.92
CA ARG A 35 -11.52 -9.21 6.24
C ARG A 35 -10.86 -7.85 6.41
N VAL A 36 -9.73 -7.76 7.12
CA VAL A 36 -8.97 -6.52 7.31
C VAL A 36 -8.43 -6.01 5.97
N LEU A 37 -7.89 -6.90 5.14
CA LEU A 37 -7.36 -6.54 3.82
C LEU A 37 -8.46 -5.94 2.93
N VAL A 38 -9.62 -6.61 2.81
CA VAL A 38 -10.75 -6.11 2.02
C VAL A 38 -11.27 -4.78 2.57
N PHE A 39 -11.36 -4.64 3.89
CA PHE A 39 -11.79 -3.39 4.52
C PHE A 39 -10.86 -2.22 4.19
N LEU A 40 -9.54 -2.43 4.25
CA LEU A 40 -8.57 -1.40 3.85
C LEU A 40 -8.65 -1.07 2.36
N MET A 41 -8.84 -2.06 1.49
CA MET A 41 -9.05 -1.80 0.05
C MET A 41 -10.28 -0.93 -0.20
N LEU A 42 -11.38 -1.15 0.54
CA LEU A 42 -12.60 -0.35 0.46
C LEU A 42 -12.36 1.08 0.93
N ILE A 43 -11.69 1.27 2.07
CA ILE A 43 -11.33 2.60 2.58
C ILE A 43 -10.42 3.32 1.59
N ASP A 44 -9.40 2.65 1.06
CA ASP A 44 -8.49 3.23 0.09
C ASP A 44 -9.23 3.66 -1.19
N TYR A 45 -10.17 2.83 -1.67
CA TYR A 45 -10.99 3.20 -2.83
C TYR A 45 -11.88 4.40 -2.53
N ALA A 46 -12.58 4.40 -1.39
CA ALA A 46 -13.45 5.49 -0.99
C ALA A 46 -12.68 6.81 -0.80
N THR A 47 -11.54 6.76 -0.09
CA THR A 47 -10.66 7.92 0.11
C THR A 47 -10.03 8.39 -1.21
N GLY A 48 -9.64 7.48 -2.09
CA GLY A 48 -9.11 7.80 -3.42
C GLY A 48 -10.15 8.50 -4.31
N VAL A 49 -11.40 8.04 -4.28
CA VAL A 49 -12.54 8.68 -4.97
C VAL A 49 -12.82 10.05 -4.35
N TRP A 50 -12.83 10.17 -3.02
CA TRP A 50 -13.06 11.42 -2.31
C TRP A 50 -12.02 12.49 -2.65
N VAL A 51 -10.73 12.14 -2.61
CA VAL A 51 -9.63 13.01 -3.04
C VAL A 51 -9.81 13.42 -4.51
N GLY A 52 -10.12 12.46 -5.39
CA GLY A 52 -10.33 12.73 -6.82
C GLY A 52 -11.48 13.70 -7.08
N TYR A 53 -12.56 13.59 -6.31
CA TYR A 53 -13.70 14.50 -6.35
C TYR A 53 -13.33 15.92 -5.91
N ILE A 54 -12.63 16.06 -4.78
CA ILE A 54 -12.17 17.38 -4.27
C ILE A 54 -11.20 18.05 -5.25
N THR A 55 -10.25 17.29 -5.80
CA THR A 55 -9.25 17.83 -6.74
C THR A 55 -9.82 18.05 -8.16
N LYS A 56 -11.11 17.76 -8.41
CA LYS A 56 -11.80 17.85 -9.72
C LYS A 56 -11.06 17.18 -10.89
N THR A 57 -10.13 16.27 -10.60
CA THR A 57 -9.29 15.56 -11.57
C THR A 57 -9.65 14.08 -11.55
N VAL A 58 -10.94 13.82 -11.77
CA VAL A 58 -11.49 12.46 -11.93
C VAL A 58 -11.07 11.87 -13.27
N ASN A 59 -9.78 11.64 -13.43
CA ASN A 59 -9.27 10.90 -14.57
C ASN A 59 -9.60 9.42 -14.34
N SER A 60 -10.48 8.86 -15.17
CA SER A 60 -10.83 7.44 -15.16
C SER A 60 -9.59 6.54 -15.22
N ALA A 61 -8.54 6.95 -15.94
CA ALA A 61 -7.27 6.22 -15.99
C ALA A 61 -6.60 6.07 -14.61
N ARG A 62 -6.77 7.04 -13.70
CA ARG A 62 -6.26 6.95 -12.33
C ARG A 62 -7.07 5.95 -11.50
N ALA A 63 -8.40 5.94 -11.67
CA ALA A 63 -9.28 4.97 -11.01
C ALA A 63 -8.97 3.54 -11.48
N TYR A 64 -8.83 3.32 -12.79
CA TYR A 64 -8.47 2.01 -13.35
C TYR A 64 -7.10 1.52 -12.87
N ARG A 65 -6.09 2.40 -12.77
CA ARG A 65 -4.78 2.06 -12.22
C ARG A 65 -4.81 1.67 -10.74
N GLY A 66 -5.73 2.24 -9.95
CA GLY A 66 -5.92 1.84 -8.56
C GLY A 66 -6.55 0.46 -8.45
N ILE A 67 -7.61 0.22 -9.23
CA ILE A 67 -8.33 -1.06 -9.24
C ILE A 67 -7.45 -2.20 -9.76
N SER A 68 -6.65 -1.98 -10.82
CA SER A 68 -5.79 -3.02 -11.37
C SER A 68 -4.78 -3.52 -10.34
N LYS A 69 -4.15 -2.63 -9.58
CA LYS A 69 -3.22 -3.00 -8.50
C LYS A 69 -3.89 -3.88 -7.44
N LYS A 70 -5.12 -3.54 -7.02
CA LYS A 70 -5.89 -4.32 -6.05
C LYS A 70 -6.23 -5.72 -6.55
N VAL A 71 -6.57 -5.85 -7.84
CA VAL A 71 -6.78 -7.17 -8.46
C VAL A 71 -5.50 -8.01 -8.43
N PHE A 72 -4.34 -7.42 -8.71
CA PHE A 72 -3.05 -8.13 -8.59
C PHE A 72 -2.77 -8.60 -7.17
N ILE A 73 -3.09 -7.80 -6.15
CA ILE A 73 -2.96 -8.19 -4.74
C ILE A 73 -3.81 -9.44 -4.45
N LEU A 74 -5.07 -9.46 -4.90
CA LEU A 74 -5.95 -10.62 -4.71
C LEU A 74 -5.42 -11.88 -5.42
N ILE A 75 -4.83 -11.74 -6.60
CA ILE A 75 -4.18 -12.85 -7.32
C ILE A 75 -3.02 -13.40 -6.50
N ILE A 76 -2.14 -12.54 -5.97
CA ILE A 76 -0.97 -12.98 -5.20
C ILE A 76 -1.39 -13.63 -3.88
N VAL A 77 -2.43 -13.12 -3.22
CA VAL A 77 -3.01 -13.78 -2.03
C VAL A 77 -3.63 -15.14 -2.39
N SER A 78 -4.23 -15.27 -3.57
CA SER A 78 -4.73 -16.57 -4.07
C SER A 78 -3.60 -17.54 -4.42
N CYS A 79 -2.42 -17.04 -4.81
CA CYS A 79 -1.24 -17.89 -4.97
C CYS A 79 -0.70 -18.32 -3.60
N SER A 80 -0.69 -17.43 -2.60
CA SER A 80 -0.19 -17.75 -1.27
C SER A 80 -1.06 -18.77 -0.54
N THR A 81 -2.37 -18.81 -0.82
CA THR A 81 -3.27 -19.85 -0.30
C THR A 81 -2.95 -21.23 -0.87
N VAL A 82 -2.64 -21.34 -2.17
CA VAL A 82 -2.20 -22.59 -2.80
C VAL A 82 -0.85 -23.04 -2.24
N ILE A 83 0.07 -22.10 -2.00
CA ILE A 83 1.38 -22.41 -1.40
C ILE A 83 1.22 -22.88 0.05
N GLU A 84 0.35 -22.25 0.85
CA GLU A 84 0.05 -22.68 2.22
C GLU A 84 -0.54 -24.10 2.26
N GLN A 85 -1.35 -24.48 1.26
CA GLN A 85 -1.87 -25.85 1.14
C GLN A 85 -0.76 -26.87 0.88
N LEU A 86 0.30 -26.48 0.18
CA LEU A 86 1.46 -27.33 -0.08
C LEU A 86 2.35 -27.49 1.16
N VAL A 87 2.53 -26.41 1.95
CA VAL A 87 3.36 -26.41 3.16
C VAL A 87 2.55 -25.90 4.36
N PRO A 88 1.74 -26.78 4.99
CA PRO A 88 0.88 -26.37 6.09
C PRO A 88 1.69 -25.98 7.34
N ASN A 89 1.14 -25.07 8.14
CA ASN A 89 1.66 -24.56 9.42
C ASN A 89 2.79 -23.51 9.35
N VAL A 90 3.16 -23.04 8.15
CA VAL A 90 4.15 -21.96 8.01
C VAL A 90 3.49 -20.58 8.12
N GLY A 91 2.18 -20.46 7.81
CA GLY A 91 1.48 -19.19 7.89
C GLY A 91 1.88 -18.19 6.79
N ILE A 92 2.39 -18.69 5.67
CA ILE A 92 2.77 -17.94 4.46
C ILE A 92 1.59 -17.10 3.99
N ARG A 93 0.39 -17.68 3.95
CA ARG A 93 -0.83 -16.94 3.57
C ARG A 93 -1.00 -15.68 4.41
N ASN A 94 -0.90 -15.82 5.74
CA ASN A 94 -1.13 -14.72 6.66
C ASN A 94 -0.03 -13.66 6.55
N LEU A 95 1.23 -14.07 6.38
CA LEU A 95 2.36 -13.16 6.16
C LEU A 95 2.15 -12.31 4.90
N VAL A 96 1.75 -12.95 3.80
CA VAL A 96 1.47 -12.26 2.52
C VAL A 96 0.30 -11.28 2.69
N ILE A 97 -0.77 -11.68 3.38
CA ILE A 97 -1.91 -10.79 3.65
C ILE A 97 -1.48 -9.59 4.49
N ILE A 98 -0.71 -9.79 5.57
CA ILE A 98 -0.23 -8.70 6.44
C ILE A 98 0.66 -7.74 5.65
N PHE A 99 1.54 -8.27 4.78
CA PHE A 99 2.35 -7.44 3.89
C PHE A 99 1.47 -6.54 3.01
N TYR A 100 0.44 -7.11 2.36
CA TYR A 100 -0.47 -6.31 1.52
C TYR A 100 -1.37 -5.38 2.31
N VAL A 101 -1.79 -5.74 3.52
CA VAL A 101 -2.48 -4.85 4.47
C VAL A 101 -1.63 -3.60 4.73
N ALA A 102 -0.32 -3.76 4.96
CA ALA A 102 0.58 -2.62 5.12
C ALA A 102 0.65 -1.77 3.84
N THR A 103 0.67 -2.39 2.65
CA THR A 103 0.69 -1.63 1.38
C THR A 103 -0.58 -0.82 1.15
N GLU A 104 -1.75 -1.37 1.47
CA GLU A 104 -3.04 -0.67 1.37
C GLU A 104 -3.13 0.44 2.42
N PHE A 105 -2.64 0.19 3.64
CA PHE A 105 -2.54 1.19 4.68
C PHE A 105 -1.68 2.39 4.28
N LEU A 106 -0.52 2.15 3.63
CA LEU A 106 0.31 3.23 3.07
C LEU A 106 -0.42 4.02 1.98
N SER A 107 -1.24 3.36 1.15
CA SER A 107 -2.06 4.02 0.14
C SER A 107 -3.12 4.95 0.77
N VAL A 108 -3.76 4.51 1.86
CA VAL A 108 -4.69 5.34 2.64
C VAL A 108 -3.98 6.56 3.22
N ILE A 109 -2.79 6.38 3.80
CA ILE A 109 -1.95 7.49 4.32
C ILE A 109 -1.59 8.46 3.20
N GLU A 110 -1.26 7.98 2.01
CA GLU A 110 -1.01 8.84 0.86
C GLU A 110 -2.24 9.68 0.49
N ASN A 111 -3.42 9.07 0.42
CA ASN A 111 -4.66 9.80 0.13
C ASN A 111 -5.00 10.80 1.24
N ALA A 112 -4.76 10.44 2.51
CA ALA A 112 -4.88 11.34 3.65
C ALA A 112 -3.94 12.57 3.53
N SER A 113 -2.70 12.36 3.11
CA SER A 113 -1.73 13.46 2.91
C SER A 113 -2.21 14.47 1.86
N LYS A 114 -2.89 14.00 0.81
CA LYS A 114 -3.46 14.85 -0.25
C LYS A 114 -4.67 15.66 0.22
N LEU A 115 -5.34 15.21 1.29
CA LEU A 115 -6.43 15.95 1.94
C LEU A 115 -5.92 17.00 2.93
N GLY A 116 -4.60 17.14 3.12
CA GLY A 116 -4.02 18.11 4.04
C GLY A 116 -3.95 17.64 5.49
N LEU A 117 -4.09 16.32 5.75
CA LEU A 117 -3.82 15.77 7.08
C LEU A 117 -2.31 15.91 7.38
N PRO A 118 -1.92 16.47 8.54
CA PRO A 118 -0.52 16.61 8.91
C PRO A 118 0.09 15.23 9.16
N ILE A 119 0.93 14.78 8.23
CA ILE A 119 1.66 13.51 8.32
C ILE A 119 3.08 13.81 8.77
N PRO A 120 3.64 13.07 9.73
CA PRO A 120 5.02 13.28 10.17
C PRO A 120 5.99 13.11 9.00
N GLU A 121 6.94 14.03 8.90
CA GLU A 121 7.87 14.15 7.77
C GLU A 121 8.65 12.86 7.49
N LYS A 122 8.97 12.10 8.55
CA LYS A 122 9.64 10.80 8.45
C LYS A 122 8.84 9.76 7.65
N LEU A 123 7.51 9.75 7.76
CA LEU A 123 6.66 8.85 6.97
C LEU A 123 6.58 9.28 5.52
N LYS A 124 6.56 10.61 5.26
CA LYS A 124 6.56 11.14 3.90
C LYS A 124 7.85 10.77 3.16
N ILE A 125 9.00 10.92 3.83
CA ILE A 125 10.31 10.54 3.28
C ILE A 125 10.36 9.03 2.99
N ALA A 126 9.91 8.19 3.92
CA ALA A 126 9.86 6.74 3.72
C ALA A 126 8.96 6.34 2.52
N LEU A 127 7.80 7.00 2.38
CA LEU A 127 6.89 6.79 1.25
C LEU A 127 7.50 7.24 -0.09
N GLU A 128 8.22 8.36 -0.11
CA GLU A 128 8.92 8.85 -1.31
C GLU A 128 10.07 7.91 -1.71
N GLN A 129 10.81 7.38 -0.74
CA GLN A 129 11.85 6.37 -0.97
C GLN A 129 11.28 5.05 -1.52
N CYS A 130 10.11 4.59 -1.05
CA CYS A 130 9.46 3.40 -1.62
C CYS A 130 8.90 3.61 -3.04
N LYS A 131 8.72 4.85 -3.49
CA LYS A 131 8.19 5.18 -4.82
C LYS A 131 9.26 5.38 -5.89
N GLY A 132 10.48 5.68 -5.49
CA GLY A 132 11.58 5.87 -6.41
C GLY A 132 12.74 4.97 -6.06
N ASP A 133 13.21 4.19 -7.03
CA ASP A 133 14.60 3.73 -7.09
C ASP A 133 15.56 4.92 -7.29
N LYS A 134 15.40 5.99 -6.50
CA LYS A 134 16.40 7.01 -6.29
C LYS A 134 16.93 6.79 -4.88
N CYS A 135 17.78 5.76 -4.77
CA CYS A 135 18.89 5.85 -3.84
C CYS A 135 19.73 7.05 -4.30
N ASN A 136 19.40 8.24 -3.81
CA ASN A 136 20.43 9.22 -3.57
C ASN A 136 20.67 9.15 -2.07
N SER A 137 21.75 8.45 -1.71
CA SER A 137 22.35 8.54 -0.41
C SER A 137 22.66 10.01 -0.11
N LYS A 138 21.71 10.73 0.47
CA LYS A 138 22.03 11.89 1.31
C LYS A 138 22.18 11.44 2.75
N CYS A 139 23.03 10.43 2.94
CA CYS A 139 23.98 10.49 4.04
C CYS A 139 25.17 11.27 3.48
N THR A 140 25.21 12.58 3.71
CA THR A 140 26.37 13.44 3.97
C THR A 140 25.95 14.87 3.67
N ASP A 141 25.36 15.55 4.65
CA ASP A 141 25.35 17.02 4.71
C ASP A 141 25.51 17.40 6.20
N ASP A 142 26.67 17.03 6.77
CA ASP A 142 27.32 17.81 7.83
C ASP A 142 28.84 17.52 7.79
N LYS A 143 29.51 18.08 6.79
CA LYS A 143 30.94 18.47 6.84
C LYS A 143 31.13 19.68 5.93
N ASN A 144 30.58 20.82 6.36
CA ASN A 144 31.01 22.13 5.89
C ASN A 144 31.67 22.91 7.03
N ILE A 145 32.52 22.22 7.80
CA ILE A 145 33.61 22.87 8.54
C ILE A 145 34.78 22.95 7.57
N LYS A 146 34.98 24.18 7.08
CA LYS A 146 36.07 24.65 6.23
C LYS A 146 37.44 24.06 6.65
N PRO A 147 38.24 23.50 5.73
CA PRO A 147 39.63 23.16 6.04
C PRO A 147 40.46 24.45 6.06
N GLU A 148 40.42 25.14 7.20
CA GLU A 148 41.35 26.22 7.49
C GLU A 148 42.59 25.61 8.16
N LYS A 149 43.73 25.81 7.49
CA LYS A 149 45.05 25.26 7.85
C LYS A 149 45.38 25.47 9.32
N LEU A 150 45.61 24.39 10.06
CA LEU A 150 46.38 24.43 11.30
C LEU A 150 47.56 23.47 11.14
N LYS A 151 48.74 24.08 11.28
CA LYS A 151 50.05 23.57 10.91
C LYS A 151 50.49 22.46 11.86
N GLU A 152 51.01 21.42 11.25
CA GLU A 152 51.70 20.28 11.83
C GLU A 152 53.14 20.69 12.20
N GLU A 153 53.35 21.73 13.03
CA GLU A 153 54.70 22.25 13.33
C GLU A 153 54.96 22.79 14.76
N ASP A 154 54.04 22.71 15.73
CA ASP A 154 54.28 23.33 17.07
C ASP A 154 54.21 22.41 18.30
N PHE A 155 54.11 21.08 18.15
CA PHE A 155 54.01 20.18 19.33
C PHE A 155 55.33 19.60 19.86
N ASP A 156 56.49 20.07 19.37
CA ASP A 156 57.84 19.66 19.84
C ASP A 156 58.56 20.71 20.70
N LYS A 157 57.86 21.75 21.20
CA LYS A 157 58.46 22.77 22.09
C LYS A 157 57.52 23.18 23.21
N GLU A 158 57.22 22.26 24.10
CA GLU A 158 56.77 22.47 25.49
C GLU A 158 56.20 21.10 25.91
N ILE A 159 57.01 20.17 26.39
CA ILE A 159 57.32 20.09 27.81
C ILE A 159 58.66 19.34 27.96
N LYS A 160 59.61 20.12 28.44
CA LYS A 160 60.78 19.71 29.21
C LYS A 160 60.33 19.54 30.66
#